data_AF-A0A0N1PGF3-F1
#
_entry.id   AF-A0A0N1PGF3-F1
#
_cell.length_a   1.000
_cell.length_b   1.000
_cell.length_c   1.000
_cell.angle_alpha   90.00
_cell.angle_beta   90.00
_cell.angle_gamma   90.00
#
_symmetry.space_group_name_H-M   'P 1'
#
loop_
_entity.id
_entity.type
_entity.pdbx_description
1 polymer ?
#
loop_
_entity_poly.entity_id
_entity_poly.type
_entity_poly.pdbx_seq_one_letter_code
_entity_poly.pdbx_strand_id
1 'polypeptide(L)'
;MGETKENIFLFVPNIIGTKFGAILDQLTDRAGTAGLMMTLATFYPRYTFWLQMSMVIDITGHWLYLHTCMLQGKTSHKFIDMSENPIMHVYYTNKTVLFLMCAGNEAFYAALYVMHFFTGPTVLGVGLFKLIALLSMPVAVVKAGITIVHLIVASLNLSIIDVNERAAIAEKQKN
;
A
#
# COMPACT_ATOMS: atom_id res chain seq x y z
N MET A 1 14.10 11.74 -26.72
CA MET A 1 12.72 11.64 -26.21
C MET A 1 12.72 10.49 -25.23
N GLY A 2 13.10 10.77 -23.98
CA GLY A 2 13.26 9.71 -22.97
C GLY A 2 11.87 9.26 -22.53
N GLU A 3 11.58 7.97 -22.67
CA GLU A 3 10.47 7.34 -21.98
C GLU A 3 10.64 7.60 -20.48
N THR A 4 9.86 8.55 -19.96
CA THR A 4 9.56 8.64 -18.54
C THR A 4 8.92 7.32 -18.19
N LYS A 5 9.72 6.36 -17.69
CA LYS A 5 9.21 5.11 -17.15
C LYS A 5 8.12 5.47 -16.15
N GLU A 6 6.88 5.24 -16.55
CA GLU A 6 5.71 5.57 -15.75
C GLU A 6 5.88 4.88 -14.41
N ASN A 7 6.01 5.67 -13.34
CA ASN A 7 6.06 5.16 -11.98
C ASN A 7 4.88 4.20 -11.83
N ILE A 8 5.17 2.92 -11.60
CA ILE A 8 4.21 1.81 -11.71
C ILE A 8 3.01 1.93 -10.74
N PHE A 9 3.10 2.86 -9.79
CA PHE A 9 2.04 3.24 -8.85
C PHE A 9 1.03 4.25 -9.44
N LEU A 10 1.40 4.95 -10.52
CA LEU A 10 0.51 5.72 -11.40
C LEU A 10 -0.15 4.84 -12.47
N PHE A 11 -0.15 3.51 -12.35
CA PHE A 11 -0.80 2.64 -13.33
C PHE A 11 -2.27 2.31 -13.03
N VAL A 12 -2.79 2.72 -11.87
CA VAL A 12 -4.25 2.74 -11.63
C VAL A 12 -4.94 4.00 -12.21
N PRO A 13 -4.33 5.21 -12.27
CA PRO A 13 -5.07 6.39 -12.74
C PRO A 13 -5.03 6.69 -14.23
N ASN A 14 -4.28 5.96 -15.07
CA ASN A 14 -4.14 6.35 -16.48
C ASN A 14 -5.31 5.89 -17.39
N ILE A 15 -6.48 5.55 -16.81
CA ILE A 15 -7.66 5.21 -17.61
C ILE A 15 -8.70 6.34 -17.65
N ILE A 16 -9.00 7.09 -16.56
CA ILE A 16 -10.00 8.21 -16.62
C ILE A 16 -9.86 9.27 -15.48
N GLY A 17 -8.65 9.65 -15.02
CA GLY A 17 -8.53 10.50 -13.80
C GLY A 17 -7.46 11.60 -13.82
N THR A 18 -7.69 12.68 -13.05
CA THR A 18 -6.67 13.70 -12.76
C THR A 18 -5.67 13.18 -11.73
N LYS A 19 -4.43 13.72 -11.71
CA LYS A 19 -3.44 13.40 -10.65
C LYS A 19 -3.99 13.67 -9.24
N PHE A 20 -4.82 14.71 -9.12
CA PHE A 20 -5.52 15.01 -7.87
C PHE A 20 -6.51 13.89 -7.49
N GLY A 21 -7.37 13.46 -8.42
CA GLY A 21 -8.31 12.37 -8.18
C GLY A 21 -7.62 11.08 -7.76
N ALA A 22 -6.50 10.74 -8.40
CA ALA A 22 -5.68 9.59 -8.04
C ALA A 22 -5.15 9.63 -6.60
N ILE A 23 -4.62 10.78 -6.19
CA ILE A 23 -4.08 10.97 -4.83
C ILE A 23 -5.23 11.00 -3.81
N LEU A 24 -6.36 11.62 -4.17
CA LEU A 24 -7.53 11.71 -3.31
C LEU A 24 -8.18 10.35 -3.07
N ASP A 25 -8.29 9.51 -4.11
CA ASP A 25 -8.79 8.14 -4.05
C ASP A 25 -7.92 7.29 -3.10
N GLN A 26 -6.59 7.31 -3.35
CA GLN A 26 -5.60 6.77 -2.43
C GLN A 26 -5.84 7.26 -0.99
N LEU A 27 -5.87 8.57 -0.74
CA LEU A 27 -5.95 9.10 0.61
C LEU A 27 -7.25 8.67 1.32
N THR A 28 -8.37 8.68 0.60
CA THR A 28 -9.69 8.34 1.12
C THR A 28 -9.79 6.86 1.47
N ASP A 29 -9.25 5.96 0.64
CA ASP A 29 -9.16 4.53 0.95
C ASP A 29 -8.48 4.30 2.29
N ARG A 30 -7.31 4.93 2.50
CA ARG A 30 -6.53 4.73 3.74
C ARG A 30 -7.20 5.34 4.96
N ALA A 31 -7.81 6.52 4.81
CA ALA A 31 -8.59 7.13 5.87
C ALA A 31 -9.79 6.23 6.27
N GLY A 32 -10.45 5.62 5.28
CA GLY A 32 -11.56 4.68 5.48
C GLY A 32 -11.12 3.43 6.25
N THR A 33 -10.08 2.74 5.77
CA THR A 33 -9.55 1.54 6.43
C THR A 33 -9.04 1.87 7.84
N ALA A 34 -8.36 3.00 8.03
CA ALA A 34 -7.89 3.43 9.35
C ALA A 34 -9.04 3.66 10.34
N GLY A 35 -10.11 4.34 9.90
CA GLY A 35 -11.31 4.53 10.72
C GLY A 35 -11.93 3.19 11.15
N LEU A 36 -12.08 2.25 10.21
CA LEU A 36 -12.59 0.92 10.49
C LEU A 36 -11.70 0.14 11.48
N MET A 37 -10.38 0.18 11.30
CA MET A 37 -9.44 -0.48 12.19
C MET A 37 -9.42 0.13 13.60
N MET A 38 -9.60 1.44 13.73
CA MET A 38 -9.76 2.09 15.03
C MET A 38 -11.02 1.59 15.75
N THR A 39 -12.14 1.43 15.04
CA THR A 39 -13.35 0.83 15.61
C THR A 39 -13.13 -0.64 15.99
N LEU A 40 -12.45 -1.42 15.15
CA LEU A 40 -12.13 -2.81 15.48
C LEU A 40 -11.23 -2.94 16.71
N ALA A 41 -10.34 -1.99 16.94
CA ALA A 41 -9.49 -1.95 18.12
C ALA A 41 -10.28 -1.75 19.42
N THR A 42 -11.47 -1.15 19.38
CA THR A 42 -12.36 -1.05 20.56
C THR A 42 -13.15 -2.34 20.78
N PHE A 43 -13.56 -3.02 19.71
CA PHE A 43 -14.28 -4.30 19.80
C PHE A 43 -13.39 -5.48 20.19
N TYR A 44 -12.13 -5.46 19.76
CA TYR A 44 -11.18 -6.54 19.95
C TYR A 44 -9.89 -6.06 20.64
N PRO A 45 -9.94 -5.66 21.93
CA PRO A 45 -8.82 -5.05 22.63
C PRO A 45 -7.56 -5.93 22.71
N ARG A 46 -7.73 -7.26 22.64
CA ARG A 46 -6.61 -8.22 22.61
C ARG A 46 -5.77 -8.12 21.33
N TYR A 47 -6.34 -7.67 20.22
CA TYR A 47 -5.67 -7.57 18.92
C TYR A 47 -5.30 -6.13 18.54
N THR A 48 -5.55 -5.15 19.41
CA THR A 48 -5.29 -3.72 19.17
C THR A 48 -3.87 -3.44 18.71
N PHE A 49 -2.87 -4.06 19.33
CA PHE A 49 -1.47 -3.90 18.92
C PHE A 49 -1.25 -4.26 17.45
N TRP A 50 -1.79 -5.40 17.00
CA TRP A 50 -1.64 -5.86 15.62
C TRP A 50 -2.38 -4.99 14.62
N LEU A 51 -3.59 -4.53 14.98
CA LEU A 51 -4.35 -3.57 14.18
C LEU A 51 -3.60 -2.24 14.06
N GLN A 52 -3.05 -1.73 15.16
CA GLN A 52 -2.24 -0.50 15.15
C GLN A 52 -0.98 -0.66 14.28
N MET A 53 -0.25 -1.76 14.42
CA MET A 53 0.94 -2.01 13.60
C MET A 53 0.59 -2.09 12.11
N SER A 54 -0.47 -2.82 11.75
CA SER A 54 -0.90 -2.92 10.34
C SER A 54 -1.32 -1.55 9.79
N MET A 55 -2.01 -0.72 10.58
CA MET A 55 -2.43 0.63 10.17
C MET A 55 -1.23 1.55 9.98
N VAL A 56 -0.27 1.54 10.92
CA VAL A 56 0.94 2.36 10.84
C VAL A 56 1.77 1.99 9.63
N ILE A 57 1.99 0.68 9.39
CA ILE A 57 2.72 0.19 8.22
C ILE A 57 2.03 0.65 6.93
N ASP A 58 0.70 0.51 6.85
CA ASP A 58 -0.03 0.85 5.63
C ASP A 58 0.08 2.35 5.29
N ILE A 59 -0.16 3.23 6.27
CA ILE A 59 -0.09 4.69 6.09
C ILE A 59 1.34 5.12 5.79
N THR A 60 2.31 4.71 6.60
CA THR A 60 3.71 5.18 6.47
C THR A 60 4.39 4.65 5.21
N GLY A 61 4.15 3.39 4.85
CA GLY A 61 4.71 2.77 3.64
C GLY A 61 4.19 3.43 2.37
N HIS A 62 2.88 3.66 2.27
CA HIS A 62 2.31 4.36 1.12
C HIS A 62 2.73 5.83 1.06
N TRP A 63 2.79 6.52 2.21
CA TRP A 63 3.19 7.92 2.27
C TRP A 63 4.63 8.11 1.81
N LEU A 64 5.59 7.35 2.37
CA LEU A 64 6.99 7.45 2.01
C LEU A 64 7.24 7.07 0.54
N TYR A 65 6.58 6.02 0.07
CA TYR A 65 6.68 5.57 -1.31
C TYR A 65 6.14 6.62 -2.29
N LEU A 66 4.95 7.19 -2.04
CA LEU A 66 4.38 8.26 -2.85
C LEU A 66 5.30 9.47 -2.92
N HIS A 67 5.80 9.94 -1.77
CA HIS A 67 6.73 11.06 -1.70
C HIS A 67 8.02 10.79 -2.48
N THR A 68 8.59 9.60 -2.33
CA THR A 68 9.82 9.22 -3.03
C THR A 68 9.60 9.20 -4.54
N CYS A 69 8.51 8.60 -5.04
CA CYS A 69 8.19 8.59 -6.47
C CYS A 69 7.99 10.01 -7.05
N MET A 70 7.42 10.93 -6.27
CA MET A 70 7.29 12.33 -6.68
C MET A 70 8.64 13.05 -6.79
N LEU A 71 9.58 12.75 -5.88
CA LEU A 71 10.94 13.30 -5.92
C LEU A 71 11.76 12.70 -7.07
N GLN A 72 11.65 11.38 -7.30
CA GLN A 72 12.31 10.68 -8.40
C GLN A 72 11.96 11.27 -9.77
N GLY A 73 10.71 11.70 -9.98
CA GLY A 73 10.28 12.33 -11.24
C GLY A 73 11.07 13.59 -11.62
N LYS A 74 11.87 14.15 -10.71
CA LYS A 74 12.75 15.30 -10.96
C LYS A 74 14.20 14.90 -11.31
N THR A 75 14.58 13.63 -11.20
CA THR A 75 15.96 13.14 -11.26
C THR A 75 16.08 11.93 -12.21
N SER A 76 17.00 11.93 -13.17
CA SER A 76 17.13 10.87 -14.20
C SER A 76 18.07 9.70 -13.84
N HIS A 77 18.41 9.50 -12.57
CA HIS A 77 19.38 8.46 -12.18
C HIS A 77 18.77 7.05 -12.05
N LYS A 78 19.63 6.03 -12.08
CA LYS A 78 19.25 4.61 -11.98
C LYS A 78 18.75 4.29 -10.57
N PHE A 79 17.44 4.37 -10.37
CA PHE A 79 16.76 3.97 -9.14
C PHE A 79 16.61 2.45 -9.03
N ILE A 80 16.37 1.97 -7.81
CA ILE A 80 15.97 0.59 -7.58
C ILE A 80 14.52 0.47 -8.02
N ASP A 81 14.31 -0.25 -9.13
CA ASP A 81 12.98 -0.52 -9.66
C ASP A 81 12.38 -1.74 -8.95
N MET A 82 11.19 -1.58 -8.36
CA MET A 82 10.48 -2.69 -7.74
C MET A 82 10.03 -3.75 -8.75
N SER A 83 9.98 -3.40 -10.03
CA SER A 83 9.68 -4.32 -11.14
C SER A 83 10.74 -5.43 -11.30
N GLU A 84 11.96 -5.28 -10.76
CA GLU A 84 12.99 -6.33 -10.80
C GLU A 84 12.67 -7.52 -9.88
N ASN A 85 11.76 -7.37 -8.91
CA ASN A 85 11.32 -8.48 -8.07
C ASN A 85 10.12 -9.19 -8.73
N PRO A 86 10.21 -10.50 -9.05
CA PRO A 86 9.15 -11.22 -9.77
C PRO A 86 7.79 -11.22 -9.04
N ILE A 87 7.79 -11.15 -7.70
CA ILE A 87 6.55 -11.08 -6.91
C ILE A 87 5.88 -9.70 -7.09
N MET A 88 6.68 -8.64 -7.10
CA MET A 88 6.20 -7.27 -7.29
C MET A 88 5.78 -7.03 -8.74
N HIS A 89 6.49 -7.62 -9.70
CA HIS A 89 6.09 -7.59 -11.11
C HIS A 89 4.69 -8.20 -11.28
N VAL A 90 4.42 -9.38 -10.74
CA VAL A 90 3.08 -10.00 -10.81
C VAL A 90 2.01 -9.15 -10.10
N TYR A 91 2.34 -8.57 -8.94
CA TYR A 91 1.45 -7.69 -8.19
C TYR A 91 1.03 -6.44 -8.98
N TYR A 92 1.95 -5.86 -9.76
CA TYR A 92 1.72 -4.64 -10.53
C TYR A 92 1.26 -4.86 -11.98
N THR A 93 1.66 -5.97 -12.61
CA THR A 93 1.27 -6.28 -14.01
C THR A 93 -0.19 -6.70 -14.11
N ASN A 94 -0.76 -7.34 -13.07
CA ASN A 94 -2.12 -7.87 -13.11
C ASN A 94 -3.09 -7.04 -12.26
N LYS A 95 -3.92 -6.22 -12.93
CA LYS A 95 -4.97 -5.41 -12.29
C LYS A 95 -5.96 -6.24 -11.47
N THR A 96 -6.22 -7.49 -11.86
CA THR A 96 -7.09 -8.39 -11.11
C THR A 96 -6.47 -8.79 -9.78
N VAL A 97 -5.14 -8.98 -9.72
CA VAL A 97 -4.42 -9.30 -8.47
C VAL A 97 -4.43 -8.10 -7.53
N LEU A 98 -4.18 -6.90 -8.05
CA LEU A 98 -4.24 -5.67 -7.26
C LEU A 98 -5.64 -5.43 -6.68
N PHE A 99 -6.68 -5.58 -7.51
CA PHE A 99 -8.06 -5.46 -7.06
C PHE A 99 -8.41 -6.51 -6.00
N LEU A 100 -8.03 -7.78 -6.21
CA LEU A 100 -8.27 -8.86 -5.26
C LEU A 100 -7.58 -8.60 -3.92
N MET A 101 -6.37 -8.05 -3.93
CA MET A 101 -5.62 -7.72 -2.73
C MET A 101 -6.26 -6.58 -1.93
N CYS A 102 -6.68 -5.51 -2.62
CA CYS A 102 -7.42 -4.42 -1.98
C CYS A 102 -8.78 -4.88 -1.46
N ALA A 103 -9.58 -5.55 -2.31
CA ALA A 103 -10.89 -6.06 -1.94
C ALA A 103 -10.81 -7.11 -0.83
N GLY A 104 -9.81 -7.99 -0.85
CA GLY A 104 -9.59 -8.97 0.20
C GLY A 104 -9.21 -8.34 1.54
N ASN A 105 -8.36 -7.30 1.52
CA ASN A 105 -8.03 -6.54 2.72
C ASN A 105 -9.25 -5.83 3.33
N GLU A 106 -10.05 -5.15 2.49
CA GLU A 106 -11.29 -4.52 2.95
C GLU A 106 -12.30 -5.55 3.46
N ALA A 107 -12.44 -6.67 2.74
CA ALA A 107 -13.30 -7.77 3.15
C ALA A 107 -12.89 -8.37 4.49
N PHE A 108 -11.58 -8.43 4.81
CA PHE A 108 -11.09 -8.89 6.11
C PHE A 108 -11.58 -8.00 7.25
N TYR A 109 -11.30 -6.70 7.18
CA TYR A 109 -11.70 -5.76 8.23
C TYR A 109 -13.22 -5.60 8.31
N ALA A 110 -13.92 -5.57 7.18
CA ALA A 110 -15.38 -5.53 7.15
C ALA A 110 -15.99 -6.81 7.75
N ALA A 111 -15.45 -7.99 7.45
CA ALA A 111 -15.92 -9.25 8.02
C ALA A 111 -15.69 -9.31 9.53
N LEU A 112 -14.54 -8.82 10.04
CA LEU A 112 -14.30 -8.70 11.49
C LEU A 112 -15.32 -7.79 12.18
N TYR A 113 -15.71 -6.69 11.52
CA TYR A 113 -16.68 -5.74 12.04
C TYR A 113 -18.08 -6.36 12.10
N VAL A 114 -18.54 -6.97 11.01
CA VAL A 114 -19.86 -7.61 10.96
C VAL A 114 -19.94 -8.80 11.91
N MET A 115 -18.88 -9.62 11.99
CA MET A 115 -18.80 -10.77 12.88
C MET A 115 -18.93 -10.39 14.37
N HIS A 116 -18.61 -9.16 14.75
CA HIS A 116 -18.82 -8.68 16.12
C HIS A 116 -20.32 -8.65 16.48
N PHE A 117 -21.18 -8.32 15.53
CA PHE A 117 -22.64 -8.20 15.73
C PHE A 117 -23.39 -9.47 15.33
N PHE A 118 -23.00 -10.09 14.22
CA PHE A 118 -23.69 -11.24 13.65
C PHE A 118 -22.71 -12.16 12.92
N THR A 119 -22.66 -13.42 13.33
CA THR A 119 -21.75 -14.43 12.76
C THR A 119 -22.18 -14.95 11.37
N GLY A 120 -23.39 -14.62 10.91
CA GLY A 120 -23.89 -15.05 9.60
C GLY A 120 -24.59 -16.42 9.64
N PRO A 121 -25.30 -16.80 8.55
CA PRO A 121 -25.80 -18.15 8.38
C PRO A 121 -24.63 -19.15 8.37
N THR A 122 -24.86 -20.32 8.95
CA THR A 122 -23.85 -21.37 9.06
C THR A 122 -23.64 -22.02 7.69
N VAL A 123 -22.46 -21.83 7.10
CA VAL A 123 -22.04 -22.45 5.85
C VAL A 123 -20.90 -23.41 6.18
N LEU A 124 -21.05 -24.70 5.87
CA LEU A 124 -20.06 -25.75 6.20
C LEU A 124 -19.76 -25.90 7.71
N GLY A 125 -20.73 -25.60 8.58
CA GLY A 125 -20.54 -25.68 10.05
C GLY A 125 -19.78 -24.49 10.66
N VAL A 126 -19.43 -23.48 9.85
CA VAL A 126 -18.76 -22.24 10.28
C VAL A 126 -19.63 -21.04 9.90
N GLY A 127 -19.67 -19.99 10.72
CA GLY A 127 -20.37 -18.76 10.36
C GLY A 127 -19.77 -18.11 9.10
N LEU A 128 -20.60 -17.72 8.15
CA LEU A 128 -20.18 -17.15 6.86
C LEU A 128 -19.11 -16.05 6.99
N PHE A 129 -19.28 -15.11 7.92
CA PHE A 129 -18.32 -14.00 8.11
C PHE A 129 -16.99 -14.46 8.71
N LYS A 130 -17.02 -15.53 9.52
CA LYS A 130 -15.79 -16.16 10.02
C LYS A 130 -15.02 -16.86 8.90
N LEU A 131 -15.72 -17.49 7.95
CA LEU A 131 -15.10 -18.07 6.76
C LEU A 131 -14.49 -16.98 5.86
N ILE A 132 -15.21 -15.89 5.61
CA ILE A 132 -14.70 -14.74 4.86
C ILE A 132 -13.47 -14.16 5.53
N ALA A 133 -13.51 -13.93 6.85
CA ALA A 133 -12.37 -13.42 7.61
C ALA A 133 -11.17 -14.38 7.51
N LEU A 134 -11.38 -15.70 7.62
CA LEU A 134 -10.30 -16.68 7.54
C LEU A 134 -9.66 -16.74 6.13
N LEU A 135 -10.48 -16.66 5.07
CA LEU A 135 -10.00 -16.67 3.69
C LEU A 135 -9.28 -15.36 3.31
N SER A 136 -9.72 -14.23 3.87
CA SER A 136 -9.15 -12.91 3.58
C SER A 136 -7.97 -12.51 4.48
N MET A 137 -7.83 -13.13 5.65
CA MET A 137 -6.68 -12.93 6.55
C MET A 137 -5.31 -13.10 5.85
N PRO A 138 -5.03 -14.18 5.09
CA PRO A 138 -3.74 -14.31 4.41
C PRO A 138 -3.52 -13.20 3.38
N VAL A 139 -4.59 -12.71 2.73
CA VAL A 139 -4.52 -11.59 1.79
C VAL A 139 -4.12 -10.30 2.51
N ALA A 140 -4.71 -10.01 3.67
CA ALA A 140 -4.35 -8.86 4.48
C ALA A 140 -2.88 -8.92 4.97
N VAL A 141 -2.40 -10.09 5.39
CA VAL A 141 -1.00 -10.30 5.81
C VAL A 141 -0.03 -10.10 4.65
N VAL A 142 -0.33 -10.68 3.48
CA VAL A 142 0.48 -10.50 2.27
C VAL A 142 0.52 -9.03 1.86
N LYS A 143 -0.63 -8.34 1.88
CA LYS A 143 -0.71 -6.91 1.58
C LYS A 143 0.16 -6.08 2.53
N ALA A 144 0.09 -6.33 3.84
CA ALA A 144 0.94 -5.65 4.81
C ALA A 144 2.44 -5.91 4.54
N GLY A 145 2.82 -7.14 4.19
CA GLY A 145 4.18 -7.49 3.79
C GLY A 145 4.66 -6.74 2.55
N ILE A 146 3.81 -6.60 1.53
CA ILE A 146 4.12 -5.82 0.33
C ILE A 146 4.32 -4.34 0.68
N THR A 147 3.51 -3.79 1.58
CA THR A 147 3.70 -2.39 2.02
C THR A 147 5.01 -2.19 2.80
N ILE A 148 5.50 -3.20 3.53
CA ILE A 148 6.85 -3.15 4.13
C ILE A 148 7.92 -3.10 3.03
N VAL A 149 7.78 -3.89 1.97
CA VAL A 149 8.70 -3.84 0.82
C VAL A 149 8.68 -2.45 0.18
N HIS A 150 7.50 -1.84 0.01
CA HIS A 150 7.39 -0.44 -0.44
C HIS A 150 8.16 0.52 0.45
N LEU A 151 8.02 0.38 1.78
CA LEU A 151 8.72 1.24 2.73
C LEU A 151 10.25 1.11 2.60
N ILE A 152 10.76 -0.12 2.48
CA ILE A 152 12.20 -0.37 2.32
C ILE A 152 12.71 0.23 1.01
N VAL A 153 12.05 -0.07 -0.11
CA VAL A 153 12.48 0.41 -1.42
C VAL A 153 12.39 1.93 -1.52
N ALA A 154 11.33 2.53 -0.98
CA ALA A 154 11.19 3.98 -0.90
C ALA A 154 12.33 4.61 -0.08
N SER A 155 12.68 4.02 1.07
CA SER A 155 13.78 4.51 1.90
C SER A 155 15.12 4.49 1.17
N LEU A 156 15.42 3.39 0.46
CA LEU A 156 16.64 3.26 -0.34
C LEU A 156 16.66 4.29 -1.48
N ASN A 157 15.56 4.40 -2.22
CA ASN A 157 15.44 5.36 -3.31
C ASN A 157 15.55 6.81 -2.82
N LEU A 158 14.98 7.15 -1.66
CA LEU A 158 15.11 8.47 -1.06
C LEU A 158 16.56 8.79 -0.69
N SER A 159 17.29 7.83 -0.11
CA SER A 159 18.72 8.01 0.19
C SER A 159 19.59 8.24 -1.04
N ILE A 160 19.24 7.61 -2.17
CA ILE A 160 19.91 7.86 -3.45
C ILE A 160 19.67 9.30 -3.91
N ILE A 161 18.45 9.82 -3.75
CA ILE A 161 18.12 11.21 -4.07
C ILE A 161 18.96 12.16 -3.22
N ASP A 162 19.00 11.94 -1.90
CA ASP A 162 19.77 12.78 -0.96
C ASP A 162 21.26 12.84 -1.31
N VAL A 163 21.86 11.70 -1.64
CA VAL A 163 23.28 11.64 -2.03
C VAL A 163 23.53 12.42 -3.33
N ASN A 164 22.64 12.27 -4.31
CA ASN A 164 22.78 12.95 -5.60
C ASN A 164 22.60 14.46 -5.49
N GLU A 165 21.62 14.93 -4.71
CA GLU A 165 21.43 16.36 -4.46
C GLU A 165 22.66 16.98 -3.78
N ARG A 166 23.24 16.28 -2.80
CA ARG A 166 24.49 16.72 -2.14
C ARG A 166 25.67 16.77 -3.10
N ALA A 167 25.81 15.78 -3.98
CA ALA A 167 26.87 15.77 -5.00
C ALA A 167 26.73 16.96 -5.96
N ALA A 168 25.52 17.25 -6.45
CA ALA A 168 25.25 18.38 -7.34
C ALA A 168 25.51 19.73 -6.67
N ILE A 169 25.22 19.87 -5.37
CA ILE A 169 25.55 21.07 -4.59
C ILE A 169 27.07 21.23 -4.46
N ALA A 170 27.79 20.14 -4.16
CA ALA A 170 29.24 20.16 -4.04
C ALA A 170 29.95 20.51 -5.37
N GLU A 171 29.42 20.06 -6.51
CA GLU A 171 29.93 20.45 -7.83
C GLU A 171 29.72 21.93 -8.11
N LYS A 172 28.54 22.47 -7.77
CA LYS A 172 28.25 23.91 -7.93
C LYS A 172 29.13 24.81 -7.07
N GLN A 173 29.65 24.33 -5.94
CA GLN A 173 30.54 25.09 -5.07
C GLN A 173 32.00 25.09 -5.54
N LYS A 174 32.38 24.18 -6.45
CA LYS A 174 33.73 24.08 -7.01
C LYS A 174 33.93 24.96 -8.26
N ASN A 175 32.84 25.40 -8.87
CA ASN A 175 32.82 26.31 -10.03
C ASN A 175 32.54 27.75 -9.59
#